data_AF-A0A942SKR1-F1
#
_entry.id   AF-A0A942SKR1-F1
#
_cell.length_a   1.000
_cell.length_b   1.000
_cell.length_c   1.000
_cell.angle_alpha   90.00
_cell.angle_beta   90.00
_cell.angle_gamma   90.00
#
_symmetry.space_group_name_H-M   'P 1'
#
loop_
_entity.id
_entity.type
_entity.pdbx_description
1 polymer ?
#
loop_
_entity_poly.entity_id
_entity_poly.type
_entity_poly.pdbx_seq_one_letter_code
_entity_poly.pdbx_strand_id
1 'polypeptide(L)' 'MKYLVDAWLERFDPIIRLFDAVTGKTLAEWRGADVQRLISDGTLEIADLDESACRLAGLEWQASPV' A
#
# COMPACT_ATOMS: atom_id res chain seq x y z
N MET A 1 15.58 2.09 -9.16
CA MET A 1 14.36 1.27 -9.05
C MET A 1 13.34 2.08 -8.29
N LYS A 2 12.08 2.11 -8.74
CA LYS A 2 11.01 2.92 -8.14
C LYS A 2 9.87 1.98 -7.81
N TYR A 3 9.43 1.98 -6.56
CA TYR A 3 8.32 1.15 -6.10
C TYR A 3 7.17 2.07 -5.65
N LEU A 4 5.94 1.60 -5.83
CA LEU A 4 4.73 2.30 -5.43
C LEU A 4 3.89 1.36 -4.56
N VAL A 5 3.17 1.95 -3.62
CA VAL A 5 2.22 1.25 -2.77
C VAL A 5 0.84 1.86 -2.99
N ASP A 6 -0.11 1.03 -3.39
CA ASP A 6 -1.53 1.38 -3.41
C ASP A 6 -2.21 0.70 -2.22
N ALA A 7 -3.08 1.44 -1.53
CA ALA A 7 -3.87 0.91 -0.43
C ALA A 7 -5.33 1.35 -0.54
N TRP A 8 -6.25 0.39 -0.49
CA TRP A 8 -7.69 0.59 -0.39
C TRP A 8 -8.17 -0.04 0.91
N LEU A 9 -8.12 0.74 2.00
CA LEU A 9 -8.43 0.23 3.34
C LEU A 9 -9.91 0.37 3.71
N GLU A 10 -10.65 1.30 3.09
CA GLU A 10 -12.03 1.62 3.44
C GLU A 10 -13.08 0.65 2.85
N ARG A 11 -12.65 -0.46 2.24
CA ARG A 11 -13.54 -1.45 1.62
C ARG A 11 -13.79 -2.64 2.55
N PHE A 12 -14.89 -3.36 2.31
CA PHE A 12 -15.19 -4.63 2.99
C PHE A 12 -14.07 -5.67 2.80
N ASP A 13 -13.42 -5.64 1.63
CA ASP A 13 -12.20 -6.40 1.34
C ASP A 13 -11.05 -5.41 1.13
N PRO A 14 -10.31 -5.05 2.19
CA PRO A 14 -9.21 -4.10 2.09
C PRO A 14 -8.05 -4.70 1.30
N ILE A 15 -7.34 -3.87 0.53
CA ILE A 15 -6.26 -4.33 -0.35
C ILE A 15 -5.06 -3.41 -0.19
N ILE A 16 -3.87 -4.01 -0.14
CA ILE A 16 -2.58 -3.30 -0.26
C ILE A 16 -1.79 -3.95 -1.37
N ARG A 17 -1.24 -3.15 -2.29
CA ARG A 17 -0.45 -3.62 -3.41
C ARG A 17 0.88 -2.88 -3.46
N LEU A 18 1.97 -3.64 -3.51
CA LEU A 18 3.32 -3.15 -3.81
C LEU A 18 3.67 -3.51 -5.25
N PHE A 19 4.05 -2.53 -6.05
CA PHE A 19 4.41 -2.76 -7.44
C PHE A 19 5.61 -1.90 -7.87
N ASP A 20 6.34 -2.41 -8.85
CA ASP A 20 7.42 -1.68 -9.48
C ASP A 20 6.84 -0.65 -10.47
N ALA A 21 7.17 0.62 -10.26
CA ALA A 21 6.62 1.74 -11.03
C ALA A 21 7.07 1.75 -12.49
N VAL A 22 8.22 1.15 -12.78
CA VAL A 22 8.86 1.18 -14.10
C VAL A 22 8.31 0.06 -14.98
N THR A 23 8.11 -1.12 -14.39
CA THR A 23 7.65 -2.33 -15.07
C THR A 23 6.16 -2.59 -14.90
N GLY A 24 5.51 -1.93 -13.95
CA GLY A 24 4.12 -2.19 -13.56
C GLY A 24 3.91 -3.55 -12.87
N LYS A 25 4.98 -4.28 -12.57
CA LYS A 25 4.89 -5.62 -12.00
C LYS A 25 4.54 -5.56 -10.52
N THR A 26 3.45 -6.22 -10.13
CA THR A 26 3.13 -6.47 -8.72
C THR A 26 4.20 -7.36 -8.10
N LEU A 27 4.80 -6.87 -7.03
CA LEU A 27 5.79 -7.59 -6.24
C LEU A 27 5.13 -8.29 -5.06
N ALA A 28 4.13 -7.64 -4.45
CA ALA A 28 3.35 -8.19 -3.36
C ALA A 28 1.94 -7.60 -3.35
N GLU A 29 0.97 -8.38 -2.87
CA GLU A 29 -0.41 -7.97 -2.69
C GLU A 29 -0.97 -8.66 -1.45
N TRP A 30 -1.64 -7.89 -0.59
CA TRP A 30 -2.33 -8.37 0.60
C TRP A 30 -3.80 -7.99 0.48
N ARG A 31 -4.69 -8.87 0.94
CA ARG A 31 -6.14 -8.65 0.89
C ARG A 31 -6.84 -9.06 2.17
N GLY A 32 -7.99 -8.46 2.43
CA GLY A 32 -8.94 -8.92 3.43
C GLY A 32 -8.32 -9.04 4.81
N ALA A 33 -8.38 -10.26 5.36
CA ALA A 33 -7.87 -10.59 6.67
C ALA A 33 -6.35 -10.37 6.82
N ASP A 34 -5.57 -10.53 5.75
CA ASP A 34 -4.11 -10.31 5.82
C ASP A 34 -3.79 -8.82 6.02
N VAL A 35 -4.55 -7.94 5.37
CA VAL A 35 -4.42 -6.48 5.57
C VAL A 35 -4.83 -6.10 6.99
N GLN A 36 -5.96 -6.63 7.47
CA GLN A 36 -6.42 -6.38 8.84
C GLN A 36 -5.41 -6.89 9.87
N ARG A 37 -4.76 -8.03 9.61
CA ARG A 37 -3.71 -8.57 10.47
C ARG A 37 -2.50 -7.65 10.54
N LEU A 38 -1.98 -7.20 9.40
CA LEU A 38 -0.83 -6.28 9.33
C LEU A 38 -1.07 -4.95 10.05
N ILE A 39 -2.31 -4.47 10.04
CA ILE A 39 -2.70 -3.26 10.78
C ILE A 39 -2.84 -3.57 12.28
N SER A 40 -3.47 -4.69 12.62
CA SER A 40 -3.76 -5.05 14.02
C SER A 40 -2.52 -5.46 14.80
N ASP A 41 -1.52 -6.06 14.14
CA ASP A 41 -0.26 -6.44 14.75
C ASP A 41 0.79 -5.30 14.78
N GLY A 42 0.44 -4.14 14.19
CA GLY A 42 1.31 -2.96 14.15
C GLY A 42 2.48 -3.09 13.17
N THR A 43 2.49 -4.10 12.30
CA THR A 43 3.48 -4.23 11.23
C THR A 43 3.34 -3.12 10.19
N LEU A 44 2.12 -2.59 10.04
CA LEU A 44 1.78 -1.54 9.10
C LEU A 44 0.88 -0.51 9.78
N GLU A 45 1.37 0.71 9.95
CA GLU A 45 0.51 1.81 10.38
C GLU A 45 -0.12 2.48 9.15
N ILE A 46 -1.37 2.93 9.27
CA ILE A 46 -2.03 3.67 8.18
C ILE A 46 -1.25 4.94 7.84
N ALA A 47 -0.55 5.51 8.83
CA ALA A 47 0.36 6.64 8.63
C ALA A 47 1.53 6.30 7.68
N ASP A 48 1.99 5.05 7.62
CA ASP A 48 3.03 4.61 6.67
C ASP A 48 2.54 4.61 5.22
N LEU A 49 1.22 4.53 5.03
CA LEU A 49 0.55 4.53 3.74
C LEU A 49 0.06 5.91 3.31
N ASP A 50 0.32 6.95 4.11
CA ASP A 50 -0.01 8.34 3.78
C ASP A 50 0.99 8.91 2.75
N GLU A 51 0.53 9.82 1.89
CA GLU A 51 1.33 10.45 0.83
C GLU A 51 2.65 11.04 1.38
N SER A 52 2.60 11.57 2.61
CA SER A 52 3.74 12.17 3.28
C SER A 52 4.79 11.14 3.74
N ALA A 53 4.36 9.94 4.14
CA ALA A 53 5.24 8.88 4.61
C ALA A 53 5.85 8.07 3.46
N CYS A 54 5.06 7.79 2.40
CA CYS A 54 5.57 7.19 1.17
C CYS A 54 6.74 8.01 0.60
N ARG A 55 6.60 9.34 0.56
CA ARG A 55 7.63 10.24 0.02
C ARG A 55 8.95 10.20 0.81
N LEU A 56 8.89 9.96 2.13
CA LEU A 56 10.08 9.81 3.00
C LEU A 56 10.74 8.43 2.86
N ALA A 57 9.96 7.39 2.52
CA ALA A 57 10.46 6.04 2.23
C ALA A 57 11.00 5.87 0.79
N GLY A 58 10.92 6.90 -0.05
CA GLY A 58 11.31 6.84 -1.47
C GLY A 58 10.26 6.21 -2.39
N LEU A 59 9.02 6.11 -1.92
CA LEU A 59 7.85 5.60 -2.64
C LEU A 59 6.98 6.81 -3.06
N GLU A 60 6.43 6.81 -4.27
CA GLU A 60 5.40 7.79 -4.63
C GLU A 60 4.01 7.18 -4.35
N TRP A 61 3.11 7.98 -3.81
CA TRP A 61 1.73 7.56 -3.53
C TRP A 61 0.85 7.97 -4.72
N GLN A 62 -0.02 7.06 -5.18
CA GLN A 62 -0.91 7.36 -6.30
C GLN A 62 -2.35 6.96 -5.96
N ALA A 63 -3.17 7.93 -5.53
CA ALA A 63 -4.61 7.73 -5.49
C ALA A 63 -5.15 7.53 -6.91
N SER A 64 -5.63 6.33 -7.22
CA SER A 64 -6.47 6.11 -8.40
C SER A 64 -7.87 6.68 -8.14
N PRO A 65 -8.40 7.55 -9.02
CA PRO A 65 -9.77 8.03 -8.91
C PRO A 65 -10.73 6.86 -9.15
N VAL A 66 -11.73 6.75 -8.26
CA VAL A 66 -12.87 5.82 -8.38
C VAL A 66 -13.72 6.18 -9.59
#